data_AF-A0A5N8YE42-F1
#
_entry.id   AF-A0A5N8YE42-F1
#
_cell.length_a   1.000
_cell.length_b   1.000
_cell.length_c   1.000
_cell.angle_alpha   90.00
_cell.angle_beta   90.00
_cell.angle_gamma   90.00
#
_symmetry.space_group_name_H-M   'P 1'
#
loop_
_entity.id
_entity.type
_entity.pdbx_description
1 polymer ?
#
loop_
_entity_poly.entity_id
_entity_poly.type
_entity_poly.pdbx_seq_one_letter_code
_entity_poly.pdbx_strand_id
1 'polypeptide(L)' 'MPLNVALAEPEIPQNTGNIIRLCANSGSRLHLVEPLGFNLGERGLRRASLDYADLADVTVHKTFEGLLDSIDPTRIF' A
#
# COMPACT_ATOMS: atom_id res chain seq x y z
N MET A 1 -16.44 -1.53 8.36
CA MET A 1 -15.86 -1.06 7.09
C MET A 1 -14.36 -1.03 7.28
N PRO A 2 -13.60 -1.76 6.46
CA PRO A 2 -12.14 -1.66 6.50
C PRO A 2 -11.70 -0.24 6.13
N LEU A 3 -10.58 0.22 6.70
CA LEU A 3 -9.99 1.52 6.39
C LEU A 3 -9.19 1.44 5.08
N ASN A 4 -9.05 2.59 4.41
CA ASN A 4 -8.10 2.78 3.33
C ASN A 4 -6.84 3.43 3.91
N VAL A 5 -5.69 2.78 3.77
CA VAL A 5 -4.38 3.31 4.15
C VAL A 5 -3.68 3.74 2.88
N ALA A 6 -3.19 4.98 2.82
CA ALA A 6 -2.48 5.50 1.66
C ALA A 6 -1.05 5.89 2.04
N LEU A 7 -0.06 5.40 1.27
CA LEU A 7 1.33 5.85 1.36
C LEU A 7 1.64 6.71 0.14
N ALA A 8 1.89 8.01 0.37
CA ALA A 8 2.35 8.93 -0.65
C ALA A 8 3.86 8.78 -0.82
N GLU A 9 4.29 8.47 -2.05
CA GLU A 9 5.70 8.39 -2.47
C GLU A 9 6.59 7.60 -1.49
N PRO A 10 6.25 6.34 -1.14
CA PRO A 10 6.98 5.61 -0.11
C PRO A 10 8.43 5.32 -0.55
N GLU A 11 9.38 5.67 0.30
CA GLU A 11 10.81 5.56 -0.02
C GLU A 11 11.49 4.31 0.57
N ILE A 12 11.00 3.80 1.70
CA ILE A 12 11.67 2.75 2.47
C ILE A 12 10.90 1.42 2.34
N PRO A 13 11.46 0.42 1.61
CA PRO A 13 10.76 -0.84 1.33
C PRO A 13 10.32 -1.60 2.58
N GLN A 14 11.12 -1.55 3.66
CA GLN A 14 10.84 -2.22 4.93
C GLN A 14 9.59 -1.64 5.60
N ASN A 15 9.40 -0.32 5.57
CA ASN A 15 8.23 0.32 6.15
C ASN A 15 6.97 -0.07 5.38
N THR A 16 7.03 -0.04 4.04
CA THR A 16 5.91 -0.48 3.20
C THR A 16 5.59 -1.95 3.43
N GLY A 17 6.60 -2.82 3.54
CA GLY A 17 6.39 -4.24 3.85
C GLY A 17 5.63 -4.47 5.18
N ASN A 18 6.04 -3.76 6.24
CA ASN A 18 5.37 -3.83 7.54
C ASN A 18 3.91 -3.32 7.48
N ILE A 19 3.66 -2.27 6.70
CA ILE A 19 2.32 -1.69 6.51
C ILE A 19 1.43 -2.61 5.67
N ILE A 20 1.98 -3.30 4.66
CA ILE A 20 1.25 -4.35 3.92
C ILE A 20 0.78 -5.43 4.89
N ARG A 21 1.67 -5.92 5.76
CA ARG A 21 1.31 -6.93 6.78
C ARG A 21 0.21 -6.42 7.72
N LEU A 22 0.29 -5.16 8.16
CA LEU A 22 -0.73 -4.54 9.00
C LEU A 22 -2.09 -4.49 8.28
N CYS A 23 -2.10 -4.11 7.00
CA CYS A 23 -3.32 -4.04 6.20
C CYS A 23 -3.93 -5.43 6.02
N ALA A 24 -3.13 -6.43 5.66
CA ALA A 24 -3.56 -7.82 5.53
C ALA A 24 -4.17 -8.37 6.85
N ASN A 25 -3.53 -8.09 7.99
CA ASN A 25 -4.02 -8.56 9.30
C ASN A 25 -5.27 -7.80 9.79
N SER A 26 -5.47 -6.55 9.36
CA SER A 26 -6.62 -5.72 9.79
C SER A 26 -7.78 -5.74 8.80
N GLY A 27 -7.58 -6.32 7.61
CA GLY A 27 -8.51 -6.24 6.48
C GLY A 27 -8.56 -4.85 5.82
N SER A 28 -7.67 -3.93 6.19
CA SER A 28 -7.58 -2.60 5.57
C SER A 28 -7.04 -2.71 4.15
N ARG A 29 -7.46 -1.81 3.26
CA ARG A 29 -6.91 -1.71 1.90
C ARG A 29 -5.71 -0.80 1.90
N LEU A 30 -4.66 -1.19 1.19
CA LEU A 30 -3.46 -0.37 1.06
C LEU A 30 -3.38 0.25 -0.34
N HIS A 31 -3.10 1.54 -0.37
CA HIS A 31 -2.86 2.31 -1.57
C HIS A 31 -1.45 2.87 -1.55
N LEU A 32 -0.71 2.69 -2.64
CA LEU A 32 0.62 3.25 -2.83
C LEU A 32 0.55 4.28 -3.96
N VAL A 33 0.95 5.52 -3.70
CA VAL A 33 0.99 6.56 -4.72
C VAL A 33 2.43 6.71 -5.21
N GLU A 34 2.62 6.60 -6.52
CA GLU A 34 3.91 6.78 -7.18
C GLU A 34 4.44 8.23 -7.05
N PRO A 35 5.77 8.44 -7.21
CA PRO A 35 6.80 7.42 -7.41
C PRO A 35 7.13 6.60 -6.16
N LEU A 36 7.35 5.29 -6.34
CA LEU A 36 7.88 4.44 -5.26
C LEU A 36 9.40 4.52 -5.27
N GLY A 37 10.03 4.77 -4.11
CA GLY A 37 11.49 4.79 -3.97
C GLY A 37 12.15 3.40 -4.07
N PHE A 38 11.37 2.36 -4.33
CA PHE A 38 11.82 0.97 -4.43
C PHE A 38 10.93 0.16 -5.38
N ASN A 39 11.40 -1.03 -5.77
CA ASN A 39 10.63 -1.94 -6.60
C ASN A 39 9.85 -2.95 -5.74
N LEU A 40 8.53 -3.01 -5.91
CA LEU A 40 7.65 -3.94 -5.17
C LEU A 40 8.01 -5.43 -5.39
N GLY A 41 8.62 -5.76 -6.52
CA GLY A 41 9.06 -7.13 -6.85
C GLY A 41 10.40 -7.54 -6.24
N GLU A 42 11.14 -6.63 -5.59
CA GLU A 42 12.46 -6.92 -5.05
C GLU A 42 12.44 -7.88 -3.86
N ARG A 43 13.54 -8.62 -3.71
CA ARG A 43 13.74 -9.63 -2.68
C ARG A 43 13.60 -9.07 -1.25
N GLY A 44 13.77 -7.74 -1.09
CA GLY A 44 13.56 -7.02 0.16
C GLY A 44 12.11 -7.07 0.66
N LEU A 45 11.12 -6.89 -0.23
CA LEU A 45 9.70 -6.99 0.14
C LEU A 45 9.32 -8.43 0.50
N ARG A 46 9.86 -9.42 -0.23
CA ARG A 46 9.62 -10.85 0.03
C ARG A 46 10.16 -11.33 1.39
N ARG A 47 11.17 -10.67 1.95
CA ARG A 47 11.71 -11.00 3.27
C ARG A 47 10.90 -10.40 4.42
N ALA A 48 10.10 -9.35 4.17
CA ALA A 48 9.15 -8.80 5.15
C ALA A 48 7.90 -9.70 5.33
N SER A 49 8.10 -11.01 5.19
CA SER A 49 7.13 -12.09 5.28
C SER A 49 6.00 -12.06 4.24
N LEU A 50 5.93 -11.10 3.33
CA LEU A 50 4.87 -11.00 2.33
C LEU A 50 4.67 -12.32 1.57
N ASP A 51 3.60 -13.04 1.91
CA ASP A 51 3.03 -14.02 1.00
C ASP A 51 2.33 -13.25 -0.13
N TYR A 52 2.26 -13.82 -1.33
CA TYR A 52 1.53 -13.18 -2.45
C TYR A 52 0.07 -12.87 -2.09
N ALA A 53 -0.51 -13.58 -1.12
CA ALA A 53 -1.83 -13.33 -0.59
C ALA A 53 -1.94 -11.97 0.14
N ASP A 54 -0.88 -11.53 0.83
CA ASP A 54 -0.87 -10.25 1.54
C ASP A 54 -0.84 -9.05 0.58
N LEU A 55 -0.42 -9.27 -0.69
CA LEU A 55 -0.45 -8.26 -1.75
C LEU A 55 -1.81 -8.12 -2.43
N ALA A 56 -2.77 -9.03 -2.19
CA ALA A 56 -4.02 -9.10 -2.94
C ALA A 56 -4.86 -7.81 -2.83
N ASP A 57 -4.73 -7.07 -1.74
CA ASP A 57 -5.47 -5.83 -1.47
C ASP A 57 -4.60 -4.55 -1.55
N VAL A 58 -3.46 -4.61 -2.27
CA VAL A 58 -2.59 -3.46 -2.54
C VAL A 58 -2.88 -2.88 -3.92
N THR A 59 -3.19 -1.59 -3.99
CA THR A 59 -3.38 -0.87 -5.27
C THR A 59 -2.31 0.21 -5.43
N VAL A 60 -1.70 0.30 -6.61
CA VAL A 60 -0.73 1.34 -6.95
C VAL A 60 -1.38 2.39 -7.85
N HIS A 61 -1.20 3.66 -7.50
CA HIS A 61 -1.76 4.81 -8.20
C HIS A 61 -0.66 5.68 -8.77
N LYS A 62 -0.90 6.28 -9.94
CA LYS A 62 0.07 7.19 -10.59
C LYS A 62 0.17 8.54 -9.90
N THR A 63 -0.93 9.02 -9.33
CA THR A 63 -1.00 10.31 -8.64
C THR A 63 -1.95 10.20 -7.44
N PHE A 64 -1.89 11.20 -6.55
CA PHE A 64 -2.79 11.27 -5.41
C PHE A 64 -4.25 11.49 -5.86
N GLU A 65 -4.47 12.26 -6.92
CA GLU A 65 -5.79 12.44 -7.54
C GLU A 65 -6.35 11.10 -8.04
N GLY A 66 -5.52 10.28 -8.70
CA GLY A 66 -5.95 8.96 -9.16
C GLY A 66 -6.37 8.02 -8.02
N LEU A 67 -5.75 8.17 -6.85
CA LEU A 67 -6.21 7.52 -5.62
C LEU A 67 -7.60 8.03 -5.22
N LEU A 68 -7.79 9.35 -5.10
CA LEU A 68 -9.06 9.94 -4.66
C LEU A 68 -10.23 9.53 -5.57
N ASP A 69 -10.02 9.54 -6.89
CA ASP A 69 -11.00 9.11 -7.90
C ASP A 69 -11.38 7.63 -7.74
N SER A 70 -10.47 6.79 -7.22
CA SER A 70 -10.69 5.35 -7.08
C SER A 70 -11.44 4.93 -5.82
N ILE A 71 -11.44 5.75 -4.76
CA ILE A 71 -12.00 5.38 -3.45
C ILE A 71 -13.13 6.28 -2.94
N ASP A 72 -13.38 7.43 -3.58
CA ASP A 72 -14.39 8.44 -3.20
C ASP A 72 -14.45 8.66 -1.66
N PRO A 73 -13.37 9.21 -1.06
CA PRO A 73 -13.20 9.15 0.38
C PRO A 73 -14.14 10.12 1.10
N THR A 74 -14.93 9.61 2.04
CA THR A 74 -15.82 10.43 2.87
C THR A 74 -15.07 11.30 3.88
N ARG A 75 -13.87 10.89 4.30
CA ARG A 75 -13.00 11.62 5.23
C ARG A 75 -11.55 11.21 5.02
N ILE A 76 -10.65 12.18 5.04
CA ILE A 76 -9.19 12.02 4.95
C ILE A 76 -8.59 12.56 6.25
N PHE A 77 -7.60 11.86 6.80
CA PHE A 77 -6.89 12.20 8.04
C PHE A 77 -5.43 12.53 7.78
#